data_AF-A0A2X2CID9-F1
#
_entry.id   AF-A0A2X2CID9-F1
#
_cell.length_a   1.000
_cell.length_b   1.000
_cell.length_c   1.000
_cell.angle_alpha   90.00
_cell.angle_beta   90.00
_cell.angle_gamma   90.00
#
_symmetry.space_group_name_H-M   'P 1'
#
loop_
_entity.id
_entity.type
_entity.pdbx_description
1 polymer ?
#
loop_
_entity_poly.entity_id
_entity_poly.type
_entity_poly.pdbx_seq_one_letter_code
_entity_poly.pdbx_strand_id
1 'polypeptide(L)' 'MSDSKAFEIVHAALNRMRLADLESIIKAAQGQTQEQLNGNRPSQAEADNGLKTAVANAFHSMLPSDQRYLDTLAK' A
#
# COMPACT_ATOMS: atom_id res chain seq x y z
N MET A 1 7.73 -2.03 17.19
CA MET A 1 8.55 -1.85 15.96
C MET A 1 9.13 -0.45 16.04
N SER A 2 10.45 -0.26 15.86
CA SER A 2 11.01 1.10 15.78
C SER A 2 10.63 1.73 14.44
N ASP A 3 10.48 3.05 14.39
CA ASP A 3 10.15 3.78 13.15
C ASP A 3 11.16 3.49 12.03
N SER A 4 12.42 3.24 12.39
CA SER A 4 13.48 2.79 11.47
C SER A 4 13.18 1.44 10.81
N LYS A 5 12.64 0.47 11.57
CA LYS A 5 12.31 -0.86 11.05
C LYS A 5 11.08 -0.82 10.14
N ALA A 6 10.11 0.03 10.48
CA ALA A 6 8.95 0.28 9.61
C ALA A 6 9.37 0.88 8.27
N PHE A 7 10.26 1.87 8.29
CA PHE A 7 10.81 2.48 7.09
C PHE A 7 11.55 1.47 6.21
N GLU A 8 12.39 0.62 6.79
CA GLU A 8 13.13 -0.42 6.04
C GLU A 8 12.19 -1.41 5.34
N ILE A 9 11.13 -1.86 6.01
CA ILE A 9 10.14 -2.78 5.42
C ILE A 9 9.39 -2.12 4.27
N VAL A 10 8.93 -0.88 4.45
CA VAL A 10 8.22 -0.13 3.40
C VAL A 10 9.15 0.14 2.21
N HIS A 11 10.38 0.56 2.46
CA HIS A 11 11.36 0.80 1.41
C HIS A 11 11.71 -0.48 0.65
N ALA A 12 11.87 -1.60 1.36
CA ALA A 12 12.10 -2.91 0.75
C ALA A 12 10.92 -3.39 -0.10
N ALA A 13 9.69 -3.13 0.35
CA ALA A 13 8.48 -3.48 -0.37
C ALA A 13 8.33 -2.67 -1.65
N LEU A 14 8.52 -1.34 -1.58
CA LEU A 14 8.42 -0.46 -2.75
C LEU A 14 9.43 -0.82 -3.85
N ASN A 15 10.66 -1.18 -3.48
CA ASN A 15 11.69 -1.60 -4.45
C ASN A 15 11.41 -2.96 -5.12
N ARG A 16 10.46 -3.74 -4.59
CA ARG A 16 10.09 -5.07 -5.10
C ARG A 16 8.71 -5.09 -5.75
N MET A 17 7.91 -4.03 -5.60
CA MET A 17 6.64 -3.89 -6.32
C MET A 17 6.89 -3.75 -7.81
N ARG A 18 6.01 -4.32 -8.63
CA ARG A 18 6.06 -4.10 -10.06
C ARG A 18 5.54 -2.70 -10.36
N LEU A 19 6.00 -2.12 -11.46
CA LEU A 19 5.53 -0.82 -11.92
C LEU A 19 4.00 -0.77 -12.04
N ALA A 20 3.38 -1.83 -12.57
CA ALA A 20 1.92 -1.92 -12.71
C ALA A 20 1.17 -1.87 -11.37
N ASP A 21 1.74 -2.42 -10.30
CA ASP A 21 1.16 -2.39 -8.96
C ASP A 21 1.25 -0.96 -8.37
N LEU A 22 2.38 -0.29 -8.57
CA LEU A 22 2.57 1.12 -8.18
C LEU A 22 1.60 2.03 -8.93
N GLU A 23 1.44 1.83 -10.24
CA GLU A 23 0.45 2.55 -11.05
C GLU A 23 -0.98 2.31 -10.56
N SER A 24 -1.31 1.10 -10.13
CA SER A 24 -2.62 0.76 -9.56
C SER A 24 -2.88 1.53 -8.26
N ILE A 25 -1.89 1.56 -7.36
CA ILE A 25 -1.97 2.34 -6.10
C ILE A 25 -2.14 3.83 -6.39
N ILE A 26 -1.35 4.38 -7.33
CA ILE A 26 -1.44 5.79 -7.73
C ILE A 26 -2.82 6.10 -8.32
N LYS A 27 -3.35 5.24 -9.18
CA LYS A 27 -4.70 5.40 -9.74
C LYS A 27 -5.78 5.34 -8.65
N ALA A 28 -5.65 4.45 -7.68
CA ALA A 28 -6.56 4.38 -6.55
C ALA A 28 -6.53 5.67 -5.72
N ALA A 29 -5.34 6.27 -5.52
CA ALA A 29 -5.21 7.56 -4.83
C ALA A 29 -5.76 8.75 -5.66
N GLN A 30 -5.51 8.76 -6.97
CA GLN A 30 -5.97 9.81 -7.88
C GLN A 30 -7.48 9.74 -8.17
N GLY A 31 -8.07 8.55 -8.10
CA GLY A 31 -9.49 8.33 -8.33
C GLY A 31 -10.40 8.78 -7.18
N GLN A 32 -9.83 9.30 -6.08
CA GLN A 32 -10.60 9.77 -4.93
C GLN A 32 -11.31 11.08 -5.23
N THR A 33 -12.61 11.11 -4.95
CA THR A 33 -13.42 12.32 -5.09
C THR A 33 -13.09 13.33 -3.98
N GLN A 34 -13.44 14.60 -4.19
CA GLN A 34 -13.23 15.63 -3.18
C GLN A 34 -14.04 15.37 -1.89
N GLU A 35 -15.19 14.70 -1.99
CA GLU A 35 -15.99 14.22 -0.85
C GLU A 35 -15.28 13.08 -0.11
N GLN A 36 -14.65 12.16 -0.83
CA GLN A 36 -13.84 11.10 -0.22
C GLN A 36 -12.60 11.64 0.50
N LEU A 37 -11.99 12.72 0.00
CA LEU A 37 -10.81 13.32 0.64
C LEU A 37 -11.16 14.26 1.80
N ASN A 38 -12.20 15.08 1.65
CA ASN A 38 -12.50 16.19 2.57
C ASN A 38 -13.90 16.15 3.21
N GLY A 39 -14.70 15.13 2.89
CA GLY A 39 -16.03 14.94 3.43
C GLY A 39 -16.03 14.38 4.84
N ASN A 40 -17.15 13.79 5.23
CA ASN A 40 -17.32 13.21 6.57
C ASN A 40 -16.49 11.93 6.77
N ARG A 41 -16.40 11.47 8.04
CA ARG A 41 -15.63 10.25 8.39
C ARG A 41 -15.99 9.02 7.53
N PRO A 42 -17.28 8.73 7.22
CA PRO A 42 -17.63 7.66 6.29
C PRO A 42 -16.95 7.78 4.92
N SER A 43 -16.99 8.96 4.31
CA SER A 43 -16.42 9.20 2.98
C SER A 43 -14.89 9.06 2.98
N GLN A 44 -14.24 9.54 4.04
CA GLN A 44 -12.80 9.34 4.24
C GLN A 44 -12.41 7.88 4.48
N ALA A 45 -13.25 7.13 5.20
CA ALA A 45 -13.04 5.70 5.41
C ALA A 45 -13.17 4.89 4.11
N GLU A 46 -14.05 5.31 3.20
CA GLU A 46 -14.17 4.72 1.87
C GLU A 46 -12.89 4.92 1.05
N ALA A 47 -12.33 6.14 1.07
CA ALA A 47 -11.07 6.47 0.41
C ALA A 47 -9.91 5.63 0.96
N ASP A 48 -9.80 5.57 2.29
CA ASP A 48 -8.78 4.79 3.00
C ASP A 48 -8.90 3.29 2.70
N ASN A 49 -10.11 2.74 2.67
CA ASN A 49 -10.33 1.33 2.35
C ASN A 49 -9.96 1.01 0.89
N GLY A 50 -10.27 1.89 -0.06
CA GLY A 50 -9.87 1.75 -1.45
C GLY A 50 -8.35 1.71 -1.61
N LEU A 51 -7.65 2.63 -0.94
CA LEU A 51 -6.19 2.69 -0.97
C LEU A 51 -5.56 1.45 -0.31
N LYS A 52 -6.05 1.05 0.87
CA LYS A 52 -5.62 -0.18 1.56
C LYS A 52 -5.79 -1.42 0.70
N THR A 53 -6.90 -1.53 -0.02
CA THR A 53 -7.17 -2.64 -0.93
C THR A 53 -6.15 -2.67 -2.08
N ALA A 54 -5.86 -1.52 -2.70
CA ALA A 54 -4.87 -1.44 -3.78
C ALA A 54 -3.46 -1.83 -3.30
N VAL A 55 -3.06 -1.35 -2.12
CA VAL A 55 -1.78 -1.71 -1.50
C VAL A 55 -1.74 -3.20 -1.17
N ALA A 56 -2.79 -3.77 -0.57
CA ALA A 56 -2.86 -5.20 -0.26
C ALA A 56 -2.74 -6.07 -1.53
N ASN A 57 -3.41 -5.68 -2.62
CA ASN A 57 -3.30 -6.37 -3.90
C ASN A 57 -1.89 -6.32 -4.47
N ALA A 58 -1.20 -5.18 -4.35
CA ALA A 58 0.21 -5.05 -4.74
C ALA A 58 1.14 -5.95 -3.93
N PHE A 59 0.88 -6.14 -2.64
CA PHE A 59 1.64 -7.09 -1.82
C PHE A 59 1.33 -8.55 -2.22
N HIS A 60 0.07 -8.88 -2.50
CA HIS A 60 -0.32 -10.23 -2.93
C HIS A 60 0.22 -10.60 -4.32
N SER A 61 0.44 -9.64 -5.21
CA SER A 61 0.99 -9.88 -6.55
C SER A 61 2.53 -10.05 -6.57
N MET A 62 3.20 -9.76 -5.45
CA MET A 62 4.64 -9.99 -5.30
C MET A 62 5.01 -11.47 -5.46
N LEU A 63 6.25 -11.73 -5.85
CA LEU A 63 6.76 -13.10 -5.90
C LEU A 63 6.80 -13.69 -4.47
N PRO A 64 6.56 -15.01 -4.30
CA PRO A 64 6.65 -15.66 -2.99
C PRO A 64 8.03 -15.53 -2.31
N SER A 65 9.09 -15.29 -3.07
CA SER A 65 10.42 -14.97 -2.52
C SER A 65 10.48 -13.59 -1.88
N ASP A 66 9.85 -12.58 -2.49
CA ASP A 66 9.82 -11.21 -1.99
C ASP A 66 8.95 -11.11 -0.74
N GLN A 67 7.80 -11.80 -0.73
CA GLN A 67 6.94 -11.89 0.45
C GLN A 67 7.69 -12.51 1.64
N ARG A 68 8.37 -13.65 1.45
CA ARG A 68 9.19 -14.29 2.49
C ARG A 68 10.33 -13.40 3.00
N TYR A 69 10.94 -12.62 2.11
CA TYR A 69 11.96 -11.65 2.49
C TYR A 69 11.39 -10.55 3.39
N LEU A 70 10.24 -9.98 3.01
CA LEU A 70 9.55 -8.96 3.81
C LEU A 70 9.08 -9.51 5.16
N ASP A 71 8.56 -10.73 5.20
CA ASP A 71 8.20 -11.41 6.46
C ASP A 71 9.40 -11.60 7.38
N THR A 72 10.59 -11.82 6.81
CA THR A 72 11.84 -11.95 7.58
C THR A 72 12.26 -10.60 8.15
N LEU A 73 12.10 -9.51 7.39
CA LEU A 73 12.35 -8.16 7.89
C LEU A 73 11.33 -7.72 8.95
N ALA A 74 10.10 -8.21 8.89
CA ALA A 74 9.02 -7.84 9.80
C ALA A 74 9.11 -8.52 11.18
N LYS A 75 9.82 -9.65 11.29
CA LYS A 75 10.12 -10.34 12.56
C LYS A 75 11.16 -9.56 13.36
#